data_AF-A0A1Q3BBG0-F1
#
_entry.id   AF-A0A1Q3BBG0-F1
#
_cell.length_a   1.000
_cell.length_b   1.000
_cell.length_c   1.000
_cell.angle_alpha   90.00
_cell.angle_beta   90.00
_cell.angle_gamma   90.00
#
_symmetry.space_group_name_H-M   'P 1'
#
loop_
_entity.id
_entity.type
_entity.pdbx_description
1 polymer ?
#
loop_
_entity_poly.entity_id
_entity_poly.type
_entity_poly.pdbx_seq_one_letter_code
_entity_poly.pdbx_strand_id
1 'polypeptide(L)'
;MGIAESPSSIAPLLLRNLVTSIFIYADESLVTLANKYKLLEIIRFVLTNSFLFFLHLLPSKTHNDDTFSKSADKYVGRGGCDSGIGRALSQLLSIISDVPVSSRKYQVVRSLAESVIDDNHRENIAALHEVNRSVLSAAISRTLNQLEASMVELGRGRVEDDASSRRGPRLNRVLKTVQSVKETAWTRIWWWREDGNRSGCSAEKLAAELLWLSQKMIACGFGEEAVERWASASNLAWLSLWAEPRLQSSLVKVSAYLFRQTKDMGTEEEHCQTKLKMLMSWLPLLCRASNGTDVPVLSNRERAELEGVLEETIDMLGQEEQEQVLSLWLRHFTYCPSSDWPNLHASYARWCTASRKLLLLQ
;
A
#
# COMPACT_ATOMS: atom_id res chain seq x y z
N MET A 1 -35.82 -27.04 30.91
CA MET A 1 -36.23 -25.62 30.84
C MET A 1 -35.64 -25.08 29.54
N GLY A 2 -36.48 -24.96 28.51
CA GLY A 2 -36.04 -24.61 27.16
C GLY A 2 -35.65 -23.13 27.09
N ILE A 3 -34.47 -22.86 26.55
CA ILE A 3 -34.03 -21.50 26.24
C ILE A 3 -34.35 -21.27 24.77
N ALA A 4 -35.29 -20.35 24.55
CA ALA A 4 -35.77 -19.94 23.24
C ALA A 4 -34.63 -19.36 22.39
N GLU A 5 -34.43 -19.92 21.20
CA GLU A 5 -33.63 -19.31 20.15
C GLU A 5 -34.32 -18.02 19.67
N SER A 6 -33.58 -16.93 19.68
CA SER A 6 -34.06 -15.63 19.19
C SER A 6 -34.05 -15.60 17.66
N PRO A 7 -35.13 -15.15 16.98
CA PRO A 7 -35.28 -15.27 15.53
C PRO A 7 -34.46 -14.27 14.70
N SER A 8 -33.48 -13.57 15.29
CA SER A 8 -32.79 -12.42 14.67
C SER A 8 -31.45 -12.74 13.98
N SER A 9 -30.89 -13.95 14.13
CA SER A 9 -29.63 -14.35 13.48
C SER A 9 -29.80 -15.20 12.21
N ILE A 10 -30.99 -15.76 11.99
CA ILE A 10 -31.26 -16.68 10.87
C ILE A 10 -31.61 -15.91 9.58
N ALA A 11 -32.27 -14.76 9.71
CA ALA A 11 -32.66 -13.90 8.59
C ALA A 11 -31.48 -13.43 7.69
N PRO A 12 -30.35 -12.95 8.21
CA PRO A 12 -29.23 -12.50 7.36
C PRO A 12 -28.51 -13.65 6.65
N LEU A 13 -28.48 -14.86 7.23
CA LEU A 13 -27.86 -16.03 6.63
C LEU A 13 -28.72 -16.62 5.50
N LEU A 14 -30.05 -16.64 5.67
CA LEU A 14 -30.97 -17.03 4.61
C LEU A 14 -30.97 -16.01 3.47
N LEU A 15 -30.90 -14.72 3.76
CA LEU A 15 -30.75 -13.67 2.75
C LEU A 15 -29.44 -13.84 1.95
N ARG A 16 -28.32 -14.11 2.63
CA ARG A 16 -27.02 -14.38 2.00
C ARG A 16 -27.07 -15.59 1.07
N ASN A 17 -27.69 -16.68 1.51
CA ASN A 17 -27.78 -17.92 0.73
C ASN A 17 -28.77 -17.82 -0.44
N LEU A 18 -29.86 -17.07 -0.27
CA LEU A 18 -30.85 -16.84 -1.32
C LEU A 18 -30.32 -15.87 -2.40
N VAL A 19 -29.57 -14.83 -2.00
CA VAL A 19 -28.93 -13.87 -2.94
C VAL A 19 -27.76 -14.51 -3.69
N THR A 20 -26.94 -15.32 -3.02
CA THR A 20 -25.87 -16.08 -3.70
C THR A 20 -26.45 -17.11 -4.67
N SER A 21 -27.54 -17.79 -4.32
CA SER A 21 -28.23 -18.71 -5.24
C SER A 21 -28.83 -17.98 -6.46
N ILE A 22 -29.47 -16.81 -6.27
CA ILE A 22 -30.00 -16.02 -7.40
C ILE A 22 -28.89 -15.48 -8.31
N PHE A 23 -27.75 -15.05 -7.77
CA PHE A 23 -26.64 -14.49 -8.56
C PHE A 23 -25.77 -15.56 -9.24
N ILE A 24 -25.63 -16.74 -8.64
CA ILE A 24 -24.80 -17.83 -9.17
C ILE A 24 -25.61 -18.74 -10.11
N TYR A 25 -26.92 -18.95 -9.86
CA TYR A 25 -27.74 -19.87 -10.65
C TYR A 25 -28.48 -19.22 -11.84
N ALA A 26 -28.54 -17.88 -11.92
CA ALA A 26 -29.16 -17.17 -13.06
C ALA A 26 -28.28 -17.09 -14.33
N ASP A 27 -27.18 -17.86 -14.38
CA ASP A 27 -26.12 -17.70 -15.38
C ASP A 27 -26.60 -18.03 -16.82
N GLU A 28 -27.47 -19.03 -17.01
CA GLU A 28 -27.94 -19.44 -18.35
C GLU A 28 -28.93 -18.43 -19.00
N SER A 29 -29.83 -17.82 -18.21
CA SER A 29 -30.86 -16.91 -18.73
C SER A 29 -30.38 -15.47 -18.88
N LEU A 30 -29.40 -15.03 -18.08
CA LEU A 30 -28.82 -13.70 -18.17
C LEU A 30 -27.69 -13.62 -19.19
N VAL A 31 -26.92 -14.68 -19.41
CA VAL A 31 -25.89 -14.73 -20.48
C VAL A 31 -26.53 -14.67 -21.86
N THR A 32 -27.67 -15.33 -22.07
CA THR A 32 -28.42 -15.28 -23.33
C THR A 32 -29.06 -13.91 -23.61
N LEU A 33 -29.38 -13.13 -22.57
CA LEU A 33 -29.96 -11.78 -22.70
C LEU A 33 -28.89 -10.67 -22.77
N ALA A 34 -27.76 -10.82 -22.07
CA ALA A 34 -26.66 -9.86 -22.04
C ALA A 34 -25.95 -9.72 -23.40
N ASN A 35 -25.93 -10.79 -24.20
CA ASN A 35 -25.32 -10.77 -25.53
C ASN A 35 -26.06 -9.84 -26.52
N LYS A 36 -27.29 -9.41 -26.21
CA LYS A 36 -28.07 -8.47 -27.04
C LYS A 36 -27.98 -7.01 -26.59
N TYR A 37 -27.53 -6.71 -25.37
CA TYR A 37 -27.55 -5.34 -24.84
C TYR A 37 -26.34 -5.05 -23.94
N LYS A 38 -25.38 -4.27 -24.46
CA LYS A 38 -24.16 -3.77 -23.78
C LYS A 38 -24.40 -3.12 -22.41
N LEU A 39 -25.60 -2.60 -22.19
CA LEU A 39 -25.98 -1.93 -20.94
C LEU A 39 -26.24 -2.93 -19.79
N LEU A 40 -26.67 -4.15 -20.10
CA LEU A 40 -26.87 -5.23 -19.13
C LEU A 40 -25.54 -5.79 -18.59
N GLU A 41 -24.50 -5.79 -19.42
CA GLU A 41 -23.14 -6.20 -19.03
C GLU A 41 -22.52 -5.20 -18.04
N ILE A 42 -22.73 -3.89 -18.28
CA ILE A 42 -22.32 -2.84 -17.35
C ILE A 42 -23.11 -2.94 -16.04
N ILE A 43 -24.42 -3.21 -16.10
CA ILE A 43 -25.23 -3.41 -14.89
C ILE A 43 -24.75 -4.64 -14.11
N ARG A 44 -24.44 -5.76 -14.78
CA ARG A 44 -23.87 -6.96 -14.14
C ARG A 44 -22.54 -6.65 -13.46
N PHE A 45 -21.63 -5.97 -14.17
CA PHE A 45 -20.33 -5.58 -13.62
C PHE A 45 -20.48 -4.67 -12.40
N VAL A 46 -21.39 -3.70 -12.45
CA VAL A 46 -21.64 -2.79 -11.32
C VAL A 46 -22.27 -3.53 -10.14
N LEU A 47 -23.23 -4.44 -10.38
CA LEU A 47 -23.88 -5.21 -9.33
C LEU A 47 -22.93 -6.21 -8.66
N THR A 48 -22.13 -6.94 -9.44
CA THR A 48 -21.14 -7.90 -8.91
C THR A 48 -20.05 -7.20 -8.11
N ASN A 49 -19.49 -6.09 -8.62
CA ASN A 49 -18.47 -5.33 -7.89
C ASN A 49 -19.02 -4.64 -6.65
N SER A 50 -20.26 -4.14 -6.70
CA SER A 50 -20.92 -3.57 -5.52
C SER A 50 -21.18 -4.65 -4.46
N PHE A 51 -21.63 -5.84 -4.87
CA PHE A 51 -21.88 -6.96 -3.96
C PHE A 51 -20.61 -7.44 -3.25
N LEU A 52 -19.49 -7.59 -3.98
CA LEU A 52 -18.19 -7.94 -3.39
C LEU A 52 -17.67 -6.85 -2.43
N PHE A 53 -17.89 -5.58 -2.77
CA PHE A 53 -17.58 -4.46 -1.90
C PHE A 53 -18.38 -4.50 -0.58
N PHE A 54 -19.68 -4.80 -0.62
CA PHE A 54 -20.52 -4.93 0.58
C PHE A 54 -20.23 -6.20 1.39
N LEU A 55 -19.80 -7.30 0.77
CA LEU A 55 -19.33 -8.50 1.49
C LEU A 55 -18.07 -8.21 2.31
N HIS A 56 -17.21 -7.33 1.82
CA HIS A 56 -15.99 -6.92 2.53
C HIS A 56 -16.25 -5.98 3.72
N LEU A 57 -17.44 -5.36 3.77
CA LEU A 57 -17.91 -4.45 4.82
C LEU A 57 -18.66 -5.16 5.95
N LEU A 58 -19.00 -6.44 5.79
CA LEU A 58 -19.58 -7.25 6.86
C LEU A 58 -18.45 -7.67 7.83
N PRO A 59 -18.49 -7.28 9.11
CA PRO A 59 -17.49 -7.71 10.07
C PRO A 59 -17.64 -9.22 10.30
N SER A 60 -16.60 -9.98 9.94
CA SER A 60 -16.45 -11.38 10.36
C SER A 60 -16.34 -11.38 11.88
N LYS A 61 -17.46 -11.70 12.55
CA LYS A 61 -17.48 -11.89 14.00
C LYS A 61 -16.91 -13.28 14.28
N THR A 62 -15.59 -13.40 14.26
CA THR A 62 -14.90 -14.56 14.83
C THR A 62 -15.12 -14.51 16.34
N HIS A 63 -16.03 -15.36 16.83
CA HIS A 63 -16.14 -15.67 18.24
C HIS A 63 -14.87 -16.44 18.64
N ASN A 64 -13.91 -15.75 19.27
CA ASN A 64 -12.93 -16.40 20.12
C ASN A 64 -13.29 -16.04 21.56
N ASP A 65 -13.82 -17.04 22.24
CA ASP A 65 -14.05 -17.08 23.67
C ASP A 65 -12.69 -17.36 24.31
N ASP A 66 -12.08 -16.38 24.97
CA ASP A 66 -10.92 -16.61 25.83
C ASP A 66 -11.11 -15.85 27.15
N THR A 67 -11.89 -16.50 28.01
CA THR A 67 -11.88 -16.23 29.44
C THR A 67 -10.75 -17.04 30.06
N PHE A 68 -9.54 -16.49 30.20
CA PHE A 68 -8.58 -16.98 31.19
C PHE A 68 -7.67 -15.86 31.74
N SER A 69 -7.75 -15.72 33.07
CA SER A 69 -6.68 -15.29 33.98
C SER A 69 -6.15 -13.84 33.88
N LYS A 70 -6.79 -12.97 34.68
CA LYS A 70 -6.10 -11.89 35.38
C LYS A 70 -5.08 -12.51 36.36
N SER A 71 -3.79 -12.41 36.08
CA SER A 71 -2.74 -12.07 37.06
C SER A 71 -1.37 -12.17 36.40
N ALA A 72 -0.53 -11.16 36.67
CA ALA A 72 0.92 -11.17 36.52
C ALA A 72 1.48 -11.45 35.12
N ASP A 73 1.55 -10.41 34.28
CA ASP A 73 2.86 -10.02 33.77
C ASP A 73 2.87 -8.55 33.35
N LYS A 74 3.49 -7.74 34.19
CA LYS A 74 3.58 -6.28 34.08
C LYS A 74 5.04 -5.89 33.81
N TYR A 75 5.73 -6.56 32.89
CA TYR A 75 7.13 -6.23 32.53
C TYR A 75 7.53 -6.55 31.06
N VAL A 76 6.61 -6.41 30.10
CA VAL A 76 6.99 -6.25 28.68
C VAL A 76 6.27 -5.03 28.12
N GLY A 77 6.61 -3.87 28.67
CA GLY A 77 6.01 -2.59 28.30
C GLY A 77 6.84 -1.87 27.26
N ARG A 78 6.26 -1.59 26.09
CA ARG A 78 6.18 -0.23 25.52
C ARG A 78 7.49 0.60 25.60
N GLY A 79 8.64 0.02 25.26
CA GLY A 79 9.94 0.48 25.79
C GLY A 79 10.86 1.27 24.86
N GLY A 80 10.60 1.35 23.55
CA GLY A 80 11.50 2.04 22.61
C GLY A 80 11.33 3.56 22.59
N CYS A 81 10.07 4.02 22.53
CA CYS A 81 9.75 5.43 22.25
C CYS A 81 9.88 6.37 23.46
N ASP A 82 9.82 5.84 24.69
CA ASP A 82 9.85 6.66 25.93
C ASP A 82 11.29 6.97 26.41
N SER A 83 12.32 6.44 25.73
CA SER A 83 13.72 6.76 26.03
C SER A 83 14.08 8.20 25.61
N GLY A 84 15.03 8.82 26.31
CA GLY A 84 15.52 10.16 25.95
C GLY A 84 16.09 10.21 24.53
N ILE A 85 16.80 9.15 24.13
CA ILE A 85 17.39 9.01 22.79
C ILE A 85 16.32 8.78 21.71
N GLY A 86 15.29 7.98 21.98
CA GLY A 86 14.17 7.77 21.06
C GLY A 86 13.37 9.04 20.81
N ARG A 87 13.15 9.87 21.85
CA ARG A 87 12.53 11.19 21.71
C ARG A 87 13.40 12.15 20.90
N ALA A 88 14.70 12.17 21.14
CA ALA A 88 15.64 13.01 20.38
C ALA A 88 15.65 12.62 18.89
N LEU A 89 15.78 11.33 18.58
CA LEU A 89 15.76 10.84 17.20
C LEU A 89 14.42 11.13 16.51
N SER A 90 13.30 10.91 17.20
CA SER A 90 11.96 11.24 16.69
C SER A 90 11.82 12.73 16.35
N GLN A 91 12.38 13.60 17.19
CA GLN A 91 12.42 15.05 16.94
C GLN A 91 13.28 15.38 15.72
N LEU A 92 14.47 14.78 15.58
CA LEU A 92 15.32 14.98 14.40
C LEU A 92 14.61 14.57 13.11
N LEU A 93 13.99 13.40 13.08
CA LEU A 93 13.25 12.92 11.89
C LEU A 93 12.04 13.81 11.58
N SER A 94 11.35 14.34 12.59
CA SER A 94 10.28 15.32 12.40
C SER A 94 10.81 16.63 11.80
N ILE A 95 11.96 17.12 12.28
CA ILE A 95 12.58 18.35 11.77
C ILE A 95 13.05 18.17 10.32
N ILE A 96 13.61 17.00 9.96
CA ILE A 96 14.03 16.69 8.58
C ILE A 96 12.85 16.84 7.61
N SER A 97 11.69 16.27 7.98
CA SER A 97 10.45 16.37 7.19
C SER A 97 10.03 17.83 6.97
N ASP A 98 10.28 18.72 7.93
CA ASP A 98 9.85 20.13 7.89
C ASP A 98 10.85 21.09 7.21
N VAL A 99 12.15 20.80 7.28
CA VAL A 99 13.19 21.71 6.74
C VAL A 99 13.35 21.51 5.23
N PRO A 100 13.27 22.55 4.38
CA PRO A 100 13.43 22.39 2.93
C PRO A 100 14.86 21.95 2.58
N VAL A 101 15.00 21.14 1.52
CA VAL A 101 16.31 20.57 1.09
C VAL A 101 17.31 21.66 0.70
N SER A 102 16.83 22.83 0.26
CA SER A 102 17.67 23.99 -0.07
C SER A 102 18.36 24.62 1.15
N SER A 103 17.87 24.35 2.35
CA SER A 103 18.46 24.86 3.59
C SER A 103 19.65 24.01 4.02
N ARG A 104 20.78 24.65 4.30
CA ARG A 104 21.94 23.97 4.91
C ARG A 104 21.60 23.25 6.22
N LYS A 105 20.56 23.70 6.94
CA LYS A 105 20.07 23.04 8.16
C LYS A 105 19.57 21.62 7.89
N TYR A 106 19.04 21.35 6.68
CA TYR A 106 18.58 20.03 6.28
C TYR A 106 19.70 18.99 6.42
N GLN A 107 20.86 19.29 5.82
CA GLN A 107 22.03 18.41 5.85
C GLN A 107 22.53 18.20 7.28
N VAL A 108 22.56 19.25 8.10
CA VAL A 108 23.02 19.16 9.50
C VAL A 108 22.11 18.26 10.35
N VAL A 109 20.79 18.45 10.25
CA VAL A 109 19.84 17.62 11.03
C VAL A 109 19.84 16.19 10.50
N ARG A 110 19.94 16.00 9.19
CA ARG A 110 20.05 14.67 8.58
C ARG A 110 21.31 13.94 9.02
N SER A 111 22.49 14.57 8.96
CA SER A 111 23.74 13.95 9.42
C SER A 111 23.71 13.60 10.91
N LEU A 112 23.02 14.41 11.72
CA LEU A 112 22.85 14.13 13.15
C LEU A 112 21.93 12.92 13.38
N ALA A 113 20.82 12.82 12.64
CA ALA A 113 19.97 11.64 12.67
C ALA A 113 20.72 10.38 12.21
N GLU A 114 21.51 10.47 11.13
CA GLU A 114 22.33 9.37 10.63
C GLU A 114 23.35 8.92 11.66
N SER A 115 24.09 9.84 12.29
CA SER A 115 25.04 9.51 13.36
C SER A 115 24.35 8.78 14.50
N VAL A 116 23.21 9.27 14.99
CA VAL A 116 22.48 8.62 16.10
C VAL A 116 22.01 7.22 15.71
N ILE A 117 21.48 7.04 14.49
CA ILE A 117 21.04 5.73 14.01
C ILE A 117 22.24 4.77 13.91
N ASP A 118 23.33 5.23 13.32
CA ASP A 118 24.52 4.42 13.05
C ASP A 118 25.24 4.07 14.37
N ASP A 119 25.33 5.01 15.32
CA ASP A 119 25.90 4.77 16.65
C ASP A 119 25.05 3.76 17.46
N ASN A 120 23.73 3.93 17.47
CA ASN A 120 22.81 2.98 18.11
C ASN A 120 22.97 1.57 17.53
N HIS A 121 23.18 1.45 16.22
CA HIS A 121 23.39 0.16 15.55
C HIS A 121 24.76 -0.44 15.88
N ARG A 122 25.81 0.39 15.96
CA ARG A 122 27.19 -0.05 16.26
C ARG A 122 27.36 -0.57 17.68
N GLU A 123 26.60 -0.06 18.64
CA GLU A 123 26.68 -0.50 20.04
C GLU A 123 26.17 -1.94 20.25
N ASN A 124 25.42 -2.49 19.30
CA ASN A 124 24.89 -3.87 19.34
C ASN A 124 24.07 -4.20 20.60
N ILE A 125 23.38 -3.18 21.14
CA ILE A 125 22.51 -3.31 22.32
C ILE A 125 21.07 -3.43 21.85
N ALA A 126 20.39 -4.51 22.24
CA ALA A 126 19.01 -4.80 21.81
C ALA A 126 18.03 -3.64 22.04
N ALA A 127 18.16 -2.92 23.16
CA ALA A 127 17.34 -1.75 23.46
C ALA A 127 17.53 -0.60 22.45
N LEU A 128 18.77 -0.35 21.98
CA LEU A 128 19.05 0.70 21.00
C LEU A 128 18.60 0.30 19.59
N HIS A 129 18.72 -0.99 19.25
CA HIS A 129 18.12 -1.52 18.02
C HIS A 129 16.60 -1.34 18.01
N GLU A 130 15.92 -1.60 19.13
CA GLU A 130 14.46 -1.38 19.24
C GLU A 130 14.08 0.10 19.18
N VAL A 131 14.91 1.00 19.73
CA VAL A 131 14.74 2.46 19.52
C VAL A 131 14.81 2.80 18.03
N ASN A 132 15.86 2.34 17.32
CA ASN A 132 15.99 2.60 15.88
C ASN A 132 14.80 2.04 15.10
N ARG A 133 14.43 0.78 15.36
CA ARG A 133 13.29 0.12 14.73
C ARG A 133 12.02 0.93 14.90
N SER A 134 11.62 1.20 16.15
CA SER A 134 10.36 1.88 16.47
C SER A 134 10.30 3.30 15.92
N VAL A 135 11.39 4.07 16.02
CA VAL A 135 11.43 5.47 15.56
C VAL A 135 11.46 5.57 14.04
N LEU A 136 12.25 4.73 13.35
CA LEU A 136 12.27 4.69 11.88
C LEU A 136 10.94 4.22 11.31
N SER A 137 10.38 3.17 11.90
CA SER A 137 9.05 2.64 11.59
C SER A 137 7.95 3.71 11.70
N ALA A 138 7.95 4.48 12.78
CA ALA A 138 7.03 5.59 12.97
C ALA A 138 7.27 6.73 11.97
N ALA A 139 8.53 7.00 11.62
CA ALA A 139 8.88 8.00 10.62
C ALA A 139 8.42 7.62 9.21
N ILE A 140 8.63 6.37 8.79
CA ILE A 140 8.12 5.84 7.51
C ILE A 140 6.61 6.01 7.43
N SER A 141 5.89 5.58 8.47
CA SER A 141 4.43 5.74 8.52
C SER A 141 4.00 7.21 8.42
N ARG A 142 4.70 8.12 9.10
CA ARG A 142 4.41 9.56 9.01
C ARG A 142 4.65 10.11 7.60
N THR A 143 5.79 9.79 6.99
CA THR A 143 6.16 10.25 5.65
C THR A 143 5.20 9.71 4.59
N LEU A 144 4.77 8.44 4.70
CA LEU A 144 3.73 7.85 3.85
C LEU A 144 2.41 8.64 3.92
N ASN A 145 1.93 8.92 5.15
CA ASN A 145 0.70 9.68 5.35
C ASN A 145 0.80 11.12 4.82
N GLN A 146 1.95 11.79 5.02
CA GLN A 146 2.19 13.13 4.51
C GLN A 146 2.21 13.15 2.97
N LEU A 147 2.85 12.15 2.37
CA LEU A 147 2.93 12.02 0.93
C LEU A 147 1.54 11.77 0.32
N GLU A 148 0.77 10.85 0.89
CA GLU A 148 -0.63 10.60 0.48
C GLU A 148 -1.48 11.88 0.58
N ALA A 149 -1.40 12.60 1.70
CA ALA A 149 -2.11 13.87 1.89
C ALA A 149 -1.72 14.91 0.83
N SER A 150 -0.41 15.06 0.55
CA SER A 150 0.09 16.00 -0.45
C SER A 150 -0.44 15.70 -1.88
N MET A 151 -0.59 14.41 -2.22
CA MET A 151 -1.10 13.98 -3.52
C MET A 151 -2.61 14.19 -3.65
N VAL A 152 -3.36 14.01 -2.55
CA VAL A 152 -4.79 14.31 -2.50
C VAL A 152 -5.05 15.82 -2.65
N GLU A 153 -4.25 16.65 -1.99
CA GLU A 153 -4.35 18.12 -2.09
C GLU A 153 -4.03 18.61 -3.51
N LEU A 154 -2.98 18.07 -4.13
CA LEU A 154 -2.62 18.39 -5.52
C LEU A 154 -3.76 18.03 -6.51
N GLY A 155 -4.44 16.91 -6.27
CA GLY A 155 -5.61 16.50 -7.05
C GLY A 155 -6.82 17.41 -6.88
N ARG A 156 -6.96 18.08 -5.73
CA ARG A 156 -8.08 18.99 -5.44
C ARG A 156 -7.89 20.38 -6.05
N GLY A 157 -6.66 20.90 -6.06
CA GLY A 157 -6.34 22.20 -6.68
C GLY A 157 -6.64 22.23 -8.18
N ARG A 158 -6.42 21.11 -8.90
CA ARG A 158 -6.73 21.00 -10.33
C ARG A 158 -8.23 21.09 -10.66
N VAL A 159 -9.12 20.84 -9.70
CA VAL A 159 -10.58 20.88 -9.92
C VAL A 159 -11.15 22.28 -9.66
N GLU A 160 -10.49 23.11 -8.85
CA GLU A 160 -10.95 24.47 -8.54
C GLU A 160 -10.54 25.49 -9.62
N ASP A 161 -9.40 25.29 -10.29
CA ASP A 161 -8.96 26.16 -11.41
C ASP A 161 -9.70 25.90 -12.75
N ASP A 162 -10.35 24.74 -12.91
CA ASP A 162 -11.00 24.34 -14.17
C ASP A 162 -12.53 24.57 -14.17
N ALA A 163 -13.03 25.40 -13.24
CA ALA A 163 -14.45 25.72 -13.07
C ALA A 163 -15.09 26.55 -14.22
N SER A 164 -14.44 26.62 -15.40
CA SER A 164 -15.03 27.16 -16.63
C SER A 164 -15.22 26.13 -17.76
N SER A 165 -14.87 24.84 -17.58
CA SER A 165 -15.11 23.83 -18.62
C SER A 165 -15.63 22.48 -18.10
N ARG A 166 -16.91 22.23 -18.40
CA ARG A 166 -17.61 20.94 -18.57
C ARG A 166 -17.14 19.69 -17.78
N ARG A 167 -17.94 19.36 -16.75
CA ARG A 167 -18.47 18.02 -16.39
C ARG A 167 -17.45 16.85 -16.37
N GLY A 168 -16.66 16.77 -15.30
CA GLY A 168 -15.92 15.56 -14.88
C GLY A 168 -16.64 14.74 -13.77
N PRO A 169 -16.39 13.42 -13.62
CA PRO A 169 -17.17 12.53 -12.74
C PRO A 169 -16.91 12.78 -11.24
N ARG A 170 -18.01 12.80 -10.48
CA ARG A 170 -18.09 13.04 -9.03
C ARG A 170 -17.38 11.95 -8.19
N LEU A 171 -16.08 12.08 -7.97
CA LEU A 171 -15.32 11.24 -7.01
C LEU A 171 -15.30 11.80 -5.56
N ASN A 172 -15.77 13.02 -5.33
CA ASN A 172 -15.60 13.74 -4.06
C ASN A 172 -16.63 13.44 -2.94
N ARG A 173 -17.51 12.45 -3.09
CA ARG A 173 -18.51 12.14 -2.04
C ARG A 173 -18.17 10.95 -1.14
N VAL A 174 -17.46 9.95 -1.66
CA VAL A 174 -17.19 8.71 -0.91
C VAL A 174 -15.98 8.86 0.03
N LEU A 175 -15.05 9.76 -0.26
CA LEU A 175 -13.89 10.03 0.61
C LEU A 175 -14.26 10.79 1.90
N LYS A 176 -15.41 11.48 1.96
CA LYS A 176 -15.81 12.30 3.11
C LYS A 176 -16.26 11.50 4.34
N THR A 177 -16.72 10.27 4.17
CA THR A 177 -17.32 9.50 5.27
C THR A 177 -16.31 8.72 6.11
N VAL A 178 -15.09 8.51 5.63
CA VAL A 178 -14.01 7.87 6.43
C VAL A 178 -13.19 8.91 7.21
N GLN A 179 -13.32 10.20 6.87
CA GLN A 179 -12.52 11.29 7.43
C GLN A 179 -13.02 11.75 8.83
N SER A 180 -14.32 11.65 9.12
CA SER A 180 -14.93 12.26 10.31
C SER A 180 -14.57 11.57 11.65
N VAL A 181 -14.22 10.29 11.64
CA VAL A 181 -13.85 9.57 12.87
C VAL A 181 -12.37 9.79 13.24
N LYS A 182 -11.52 10.10 12.25
CA LYS A 182 -10.10 10.42 12.49
C LYS A 182 -9.92 11.90 12.87
N GLU A 183 -10.76 12.81 12.37
CA GLU A 183 -10.64 14.28 12.47
C GLU A 183 -10.52 14.88 13.89
N THR A 184 -11.09 14.25 14.92
CA THR A 184 -11.06 14.80 16.30
C THR A 184 -9.68 14.73 16.97
N ALA A 185 -8.80 13.84 16.52
CA ALA A 185 -7.40 13.82 16.94
C ALA A 185 -6.51 14.76 16.08
N TRP A 186 -6.92 15.04 14.84
CA TRP A 186 -6.11 15.79 13.86
C TRP A 186 -6.24 17.30 14.04
N THR A 187 -7.43 17.78 14.41
CA THR A 187 -7.70 19.21 14.64
C THR A 187 -6.79 19.83 15.71
N ARG A 188 -6.36 19.07 16.74
CA ARG A 188 -5.43 19.59 17.77
C ARG A 188 -3.96 19.65 17.34
N ILE A 189 -3.53 18.82 16.40
CA ILE A 189 -2.14 18.80 15.90
C ILE A 189 -1.94 19.90 14.84
N TRP A 190 -2.97 20.21 14.06
CA TRP A 190 -2.92 21.23 13.01
C TRP A 190 -3.13 22.66 13.50
N TRP A 191 -3.82 22.88 14.63
CA TRP A 191 -4.11 24.23 15.16
C TRP A 191 -2.89 25.03 15.66
N TRP A 192 -1.71 24.41 15.79
CA TRP A 192 -0.45 25.12 16.07
C TRP A 192 0.35 25.46 14.81
N ARG A 193 -0.19 25.14 13.62
CA ARG A 193 0.52 25.20 12.34
C ARG A 193 -0.09 26.22 11.37
N GLU A 194 -0.49 27.36 11.91
CA GLU A 194 -1.02 28.48 11.12
C GLU A 194 -0.27 29.76 11.50
N ASP A 195 0.86 29.98 10.83
CA ASP A 195 1.21 31.25 10.19
C ASP A 195 2.60 31.15 9.53
N GLY A 196 2.64 31.48 8.23
CA GLY A 196 3.89 31.77 7.50
C GLY A 196 4.69 30.56 7.02
N ASN A 197 4.20 29.90 5.96
CA ASN A 197 4.96 29.25 4.86
C ASN A 197 4.33 27.89 4.45
N ARG A 198 3.12 27.93 3.87
CA ARG A 198 2.40 26.76 3.32
C ARG A 198 3.04 26.15 2.05
N SER A 199 4.33 26.37 1.80
CA SER A 199 5.04 26.13 0.53
C SER A 199 6.28 25.21 0.63
N GLY A 200 6.42 24.38 1.68
CA GLY A 200 7.74 23.84 2.07
C GLY A 200 8.16 22.45 1.56
N CYS A 201 7.25 21.49 1.41
CA CYS A 201 7.64 20.09 1.17
C CYS A 201 7.05 19.58 -0.14
N SER A 202 7.87 19.53 -1.20
CA SER A 202 7.45 18.90 -2.46
C SER A 202 7.23 17.40 -2.23
N ALA A 203 6.25 16.82 -2.89
CA ALA A 203 5.96 15.38 -2.78
C ALA A 203 7.18 14.52 -3.16
N GLU A 204 8.02 15.01 -4.08
CA GLU A 204 9.28 14.38 -4.44
C GLU A 204 10.30 14.37 -3.30
N LYS A 205 10.34 15.44 -2.47
CA LYS A 205 11.15 15.44 -1.24
C LYS A 205 10.70 14.33 -0.31
N LEU A 206 9.39 14.19 -0.07
CA LEU A 206 8.86 13.14 0.82
C LEU A 206 9.16 11.74 0.28
N ALA A 207 9.06 11.54 -1.04
CA ALA A 207 9.46 10.27 -1.67
C ALA A 207 10.96 9.98 -1.51
N ALA A 208 11.83 10.99 -1.63
CA ALA A 208 13.27 10.84 -1.40
C ALA A 208 13.60 10.56 0.08
N GLU A 209 12.88 11.17 1.01
CA GLU A 209 13.00 10.87 2.45
C GLU A 209 12.53 9.46 2.78
N LEU A 210 11.43 9.01 2.17
CA LEU A 210 10.94 7.66 2.32
C LEU A 210 11.96 6.64 1.83
N LEU A 211 12.59 6.86 0.67
CA LEU A 211 13.68 6.01 0.17
C LEU A 211 14.82 5.92 1.18
N TRP A 212 15.25 7.06 1.73
CA TRP A 212 16.32 7.10 2.73
C TRP A 212 15.96 6.42 4.05
N LEU A 213 14.75 6.65 4.56
CA LEU A 213 14.27 6.00 5.78
C LEU A 213 14.25 4.48 5.60
N SER A 214 13.76 4.00 4.45
CA SER A 214 13.79 2.58 4.10
C SER A 214 15.22 2.04 4.05
N GLN A 215 16.15 2.74 3.40
CA GLN A 215 17.57 2.37 3.37
C GLN A 215 18.16 2.24 4.77
N LYS A 216 17.88 3.20 5.67
CA LYS A 216 18.35 3.16 7.06
C LYS A 216 17.70 2.04 7.87
N MET A 217 16.42 1.75 7.62
CA MET A 217 15.71 0.66 8.29
C MET A 217 16.27 -0.72 7.89
N ILE A 218 16.57 -0.90 6.60
CA ILE A 218 17.21 -2.10 6.06
C ILE A 218 18.64 -2.26 6.59
N ALA A 219 19.43 -1.18 6.60
CA ALA A 219 20.79 -1.21 7.17
C ALA A 219 20.78 -1.58 8.66
N CYS A 220 19.72 -1.24 9.39
CA CYS A 220 19.54 -1.66 10.79
C CYS A 220 19.11 -3.12 10.98
N GLY A 221 18.82 -3.86 9.90
CA GLY A 221 18.34 -5.25 9.93
C GLY A 221 16.81 -5.40 9.95
N PHE A 222 16.05 -4.32 9.70
CA PHE A 222 14.59 -4.32 9.78
C PHE A 222 13.92 -4.15 8.41
N GLY A 223 14.50 -4.75 7.37
CA GLY A 223 14.03 -4.59 5.99
C GLY A 223 12.60 -5.08 5.76
N GLU A 224 12.20 -6.17 6.40
CA GLU A 224 10.87 -6.77 6.25
C GLU A 224 9.75 -5.79 6.65
N GLU A 225 9.93 -5.06 7.75
CA GLU A 225 8.94 -4.09 8.21
C GLU A 225 8.90 -2.86 7.29
N ALA A 226 10.02 -2.45 6.68
CA ALA A 226 10.01 -1.40 5.66
C ALA A 226 9.20 -1.83 4.43
N VAL A 227 9.39 -3.08 3.98
CA VAL A 227 8.62 -3.69 2.88
C VAL A 227 7.14 -3.78 3.25
N GLU A 228 6.80 -4.26 4.45
CA GLU A 228 5.42 -4.38 4.92
C GLU A 228 4.68 -3.03 4.92
N ARG A 229 5.35 -1.97 5.36
CA ARG A 229 4.74 -0.62 5.38
C ARG A 229 4.50 -0.08 3.98
N TRP A 230 5.42 -0.32 3.06
CA TRP A 230 5.22 0.04 1.66
C TRP A 230 4.10 -0.79 1.02
N ALA A 231 4.11 -2.11 1.21
CA ALA A 231 3.09 -3.01 0.71
C ALA A 231 1.67 -2.65 1.22
N SER A 232 1.57 -2.14 2.45
CA SER A 232 0.32 -1.70 3.06
C SER A 232 -0.18 -0.33 2.59
N ALA A 233 0.63 0.46 1.88
CA ALA A 233 0.29 1.79 1.40
C ALA A 233 -0.48 1.77 0.06
N SER A 234 -1.57 0.99 0.00
CA SER A 234 -2.34 0.75 -1.24
C SER A 234 -3.04 2.01 -1.79
N ASN A 235 -3.53 2.90 -0.93
CA ASN A 235 -4.11 4.18 -1.35
C ASN A 235 -3.07 5.05 -2.06
N LEU A 236 -1.88 5.16 -1.48
CA LEU A 236 -0.77 5.89 -2.08
C LEU A 236 -0.36 5.27 -3.41
N ALA A 237 -0.30 3.94 -3.48
CA ALA A 237 0.00 3.21 -4.71
C ALA A 237 -1.04 3.49 -5.81
N TRP A 238 -2.33 3.55 -5.46
CA TRP A 238 -3.38 3.94 -6.40
C TRP A 238 -3.23 5.39 -6.88
N LEU A 239 -2.99 6.34 -5.97
CA LEU A 239 -2.78 7.75 -6.30
C LEU A 239 -1.54 7.93 -7.19
N SER A 240 -0.51 7.09 -7.02
CA SER A 240 0.74 7.16 -7.79
C SER A 240 0.52 6.99 -9.29
N LEU A 241 -0.52 6.25 -9.71
CA LEU A 241 -0.86 6.04 -11.13
C LEU A 241 -1.21 7.35 -11.85
N TRP A 242 -1.63 8.36 -11.09
CA TRP A 242 -2.08 9.67 -11.60
C TRP A 242 -1.16 10.81 -11.18
N ALA A 243 -0.06 10.49 -10.49
CA ALA A 243 0.92 11.46 -10.07
C ALA A 243 1.67 12.06 -11.27
N GLU A 244 2.27 13.22 -11.06
CA GLU A 244 3.13 13.83 -12.07
C GLU A 244 4.34 12.93 -12.38
N PRO A 245 4.84 12.91 -13.63
CA PRO A 245 5.93 12.01 -14.04
C PRO A 245 7.17 12.04 -13.14
N ARG A 246 7.51 13.23 -12.60
CA ARG A 246 8.63 13.40 -11.66
C ARG A 246 8.40 12.67 -10.34
N LEU A 247 7.20 12.76 -9.79
CA LEU A 247 6.83 12.04 -8.57
C LEU A 247 6.72 10.54 -8.84
N GLN A 248 6.14 10.13 -9.96
CA GLN A 248 6.12 8.71 -10.37
C GLN A 248 7.53 8.12 -10.43
N SER A 249 8.48 8.85 -11.03
CA SER A 249 9.90 8.45 -11.08
C SER A 249 10.49 8.22 -9.68
N SER A 250 10.23 9.13 -8.74
CA SER A 250 10.66 8.97 -7.34
C SER A 250 10.02 7.76 -6.66
N LEU A 251 8.73 7.51 -6.88
CA LEU A 251 8.02 6.37 -6.31
C LEU A 251 8.46 5.03 -6.94
N VAL A 252 8.78 5.01 -8.23
CA VAL A 252 9.38 3.84 -8.89
C VAL A 252 10.72 3.49 -8.26
N LYS A 253 11.55 4.47 -7.91
CA LYS A 253 12.82 4.21 -7.21
C LYS A 253 12.61 3.60 -5.83
N VAL A 254 11.61 4.09 -5.07
CA VAL A 254 11.23 3.50 -3.77
C VAL A 254 10.76 2.06 -3.96
N SER A 255 9.82 1.82 -4.88
CA SER A 255 9.31 0.49 -5.20
C SER A 255 10.42 -0.46 -5.63
N ALA A 256 11.28 -0.06 -6.57
CA ALA A 256 12.37 -0.89 -7.07
C ALA A 256 13.34 -1.29 -5.95
N TYR A 257 13.68 -0.34 -5.08
CA TYR A 257 14.56 -0.61 -3.96
C TYR A 257 13.94 -1.61 -2.97
N LEU A 258 12.65 -1.43 -2.63
CA LEU A 258 11.97 -2.29 -1.67
C LEU A 258 11.58 -3.66 -2.24
N PHE A 259 11.27 -3.76 -3.54
CA PHE A 259 11.09 -5.06 -4.19
C PHE A 259 12.38 -5.88 -4.15
N ARG A 260 13.57 -5.29 -4.35
CA ARG A 260 14.83 -6.04 -4.21
C ARG A 260 14.99 -6.70 -2.84
N GLN A 261 14.42 -6.09 -1.81
CA GLN A 261 14.47 -6.59 -0.43
C GLN A 261 13.51 -7.75 -0.17
N THR A 262 12.53 -8.01 -1.05
CA THR A 262 11.63 -9.16 -0.88
C THR A 262 12.35 -10.50 -1.05
N LYS A 263 13.54 -10.49 -1.68
CA LYS A 263 14.41 -11.66 -1.83
C LYS A 263 14.96 -12.17 -0.50
N ASP A 264 15.22 -11.24 0.42
CA ASP A 264 15.80 -11.56 1.73
C ASP A 264 14.73 -11.92 2.76
N MET A 265 13.44 -11.74 2.41
CA MET A 265 12.31 -12.12 3.26
C MET A 265 12.06 -13.62 3.22
N GLY A 266 11.68 -14.19 4.37
CA GLY A 266 11.31 -15.60 4.48
C GLY A 266 10.15 -16.05 3.59
N THR A 267 9.87 -17.35 3.62
CA THR A 267 8.74 -18.00 2.91
C THR A 267 7.55 -18.26 3.83
N GLU A 268 7.54 -17.65 5.02
CA GLU A 268 6.42 -17.74 5.95
C GLU A 268 5.16 -17.13 5.35
N GLU A 269 3.99 -17.59 5.79
CA GLU A 269 2.69 -17.16 5.23
C GLU A 269 2.52 -15.63 5.31
N GLU A 270 2.94 -15.00 6.41
CA GLU A 270 2.90 -13.55 6.58
C GLU A 270 3.77 -12.81 5.54
N HIS A 271 4.95 -13.36 5.22
CA HIS A 271 5.82 -12.80 4.19
C HIS A 271 5.25 -13.03 2.78
N CYS A 272 4.64 -14.18 2.51
CA CYS A 272 3.92 -14.42 1.26
C CYS A 272 2.76 -13.43 1.07
N GLN A 273 1.98 -13.17 2.11
CA GLN A 273 0.92 -12.15 2.08
C GLN A 273 1.49 -10.74 1.86
N THR A 274 2.64 -10.42 2.43
CA THR A 274 3.32 -9.15 2.19
C THR A 274 3.81 -9.02 0.74
N LYS A 275 4.43 -10.08 0.20
CA LYS A 275 4.87 -10.17 -1.20
C LYS A 275 3.69 -9.98 -2.16
N LEU A 276 2.56 -10.65 -1.89
CA LEU A 276 1.32 -10.50 -2.65
C LEU A 276 0.80 -9.05 -2.60
N LYS A 277 0.66 -8.46 -1.39
CA LYS A 277 0.22 -7.06 -1.24
C LYS A 277 1.12 -6.08 -1.99
N MET A 278 2.42 -6.32 -1.98
CA MET A 278 3.40 -5.48 -2.67
C MET A 278 3.19 -5.53 -4.18
N LEU A 279 3.05 -6.73 -4.75
CA LEU A 279 2.75 -6.95 -6.17
C LEU A 279 1.41 -6.30 -6.55
N MET A 280 0.34 -6.58 -5.80
CA MET A 280 -1.00 -6.08 -6.09
C MET A 280 -1.10 -4.55 -6.02
N SER A 281 -0.36 -3.92 -5.09
CA SER A 281 -0.40 -2.46 -4.91
C SER A 281 0.51 -1.72 -5.89
N TRP A 282 1.75 -2.19 -6.07
CA TRP A 282 2.81 -1.39 -6.69
C TRP A 282 3.20 -1.82 -8.10
N LEU A 283 2.88 -3.04 -8.53
CA LEU A 283 3.09 -3.47 -9.93
C LEU A 283 2.37 -2.56 -10.94
N PRO A 284 1.12 -2.09 -10.69
CA PRO A 284 0.46 -1.12 -11.57
C PRO A 284 1.26 0.16 -11.84
N LEU A 285 1.98 0.67 -10.83
CA LEU A 285 2.85 1.84 -10.99
C LEU A 285 4.03 1.50 -11.90
N LEU A 286 4.65 0.34 -11.70
CA LEU A 286 5.78 -0.09 -12.53
C LEU A 286 5.39 -0.20 -14.01
N CYS A 287 4.19 -0.73 -14.31
CA CYS A 287 3.68 -0.83 -15.68
C CYS A 287 3.39 0.52 -16.33
N ARG A 288 2.95 1.52 -15.54
CA ARG A 288 2.39 2.78 -16.06
C ARG A 288 3.33 3.98 -15.97
N ALA A 289 4.33 3.93 -15.09
CA ALA A 289 5.25 5.03 -14.92
C ALA A 289 6.02 5.29 -16.22
N SER A 290 6.08 6.55 -16.63
CA SER A 290 6.87 6.94 -17.81
C SER A 290 8.35 6.62 -17.59
N ASN A 291 9.08 6.33 -18.67
CA ASN A 291 10.53 6.09 -18.65
C ASN A 291 11.39 7.31 -18.26
N GLY A 292 10.80 8.39 -17.73
CA GLY A 292 11.46 9.69 -17.56
C GLY A 292 11.45 10.49 -18.86
N THR A 293 11.55 11.82 -18.77
CA THR A 293 11.54 12.70 -19.96
C THR A 293 12.90 12.76 -20.65
N ASP A 294 14.01 12.64 -19.90
CA ASP A 294 15.37 12.86 -20.42
C ASP A 294 16.41 11.81 -19.95
N VAL A 295 16.29 11.32 -18.72
CA VAL A 295 17.15 10.26 -18.15
C VAL A 295 16.25 9.12 -17.64
N PRO A 296 16.55 7.86 -18.01
CA PRO A 296 15.76 6.73 -17.56
C PRO A 296 15.78 6.62 -16.03
N VAL A 297 14.59 6.47 -15.43
CA VAL A 297 14.40 6.37 -13.96
C VAL A 297 15.26 5.26 -13.34
N LEU A 298 15.35 4.15 -14.06
CA LEU A 298 16.16 2.97 -13.77
C LEU A 298 16.93 2.62 -15.04
N SER A 299 18.20 2.27 -14.92
CA SER A 299 18.99 1.75 -16.04
C SER A 299 18.41 0.42 -16.56
N ASN A 300 18.74 0.06 -17.80
CA ASN A 300 18.28 -1.22 -18.39
C ASN A 300 18.71 -2.43 -17.55
N ARG A 301 19.88 -2.37 -16.92
CA ARG A 301 20.35 -3.41 -16.00
C ARG A 301 19.48 -3.50 -14.75
N GLU A 302 19.17 -2.37 -14.13
CA GLU A 302 18.31 -2.33 -12.93
C GLU A 302 16.88 -2.79 -13.23
N ARG A 303 16.38 -2.51 -14.43
CA ARG A 303 15.07 -2.98 -14.91
C ARG A 303 15.03 -4.49 -15.07
N ALA A 304 16.03 -5.08 -15.73
CA ALA A 304 16.12 -6.53 -15.92
C ALA A 304 16.30 -7.26 -14.58
N GLU A 305 17.10 -6.70 -13.67
CA GLU A 305 17.24 -7.23 -12.31
C GLU A 305 15.90 -7.20 -11.56
N LEU A 306 15.16 -6.08 -11.65
CA LEU A 306 13.86 -5.97 -11.00
C LEU A 306 12.81 -6.91 -11.62
N GLU A 307 12.83 -7.11 -12.94
CA GLU A 307 11.99 -8.13 -13.59
C GLU A 307 12.26 -9.51 -13.01
N GLY A 308 13.53 -9.91 -12.89
CA GLY A 308 13.91 -11.17 -12.24
C GLY A 308 13.40 -11.26 -10.79
N VAL A 309 13.53 -10.19 -10.01
CA VAL A 309 12.98 -10.12 -8.64
C VAL A 309 11.45 -10.31 -8.63
N LEU A 310 10.73 -9.68 -9.55
CA LEU A 310 9.27 -9.81 -9.67
C LEU A 310 8.88 -11.22 -10.07
N GLU A 311 9.55 -11.82 -11.05
CA GLU A 311 9.31 -13.20 -11.47
C GLU A 311 9.52 -14.19 -10.33
N GLU A 312 10.65 -14.10 -9.62
CA GLU A 312 10.95 -14.94 -8.45
C GLU A 312 9.90 -14.73 -7.34
N THR A 313 9.47 -13.49 -7.11
CA THR A 313 8.44 -13.18 -6.11
C THR A 313 7.09 -13.80 -6.47
N ILE A 314 6.72 -13.77 -7.76
CA ILE A 314 5.49 -14.40 -8.26
C ILE A 314 5.58 -15.92 -8.16
N ASP A 315 6.71 -16.52 -8.53
CA ASP A 315 6.91 -17.97 -8.51
C ASP A 315 6.81 -18.56 -7.08
N MET A 316 7.05 -17.75 -6.04
CA MET A 316 6.85 -18.13 -4.62
C MET A 316 5.38 -18.14 -4.17
N LEU A 317 4.45 -17.55 -4.92
CA LEU A 317 3.04 -17.44 -4.54
C LEU A 317 2.23 -18.71 -4.90
N GLY A 318 1.05 -18.85 -4.29
CA GLY A 318 0.09 -19.89 -4.66
C GLY A 318 -0.48 -19.70 -6.07
N GLN A 319 -1.03 -20.75 -6.68
CA GLN A 319 -1.52 -20.70 -8.07
C GLN A 319 -2.60 -19.64 -8.31
N GLU A 320 -3.54 -19.49 -7.38
CA GLU A 320 -4.60 -18.47 -7.46
C GLU A 320 -4.04 -17.05 -7.31
N GLU A 321 -3.06 -16.87 -6.44
CA GLU A 321 -2.39 -15.60 -6.20
C GLU A 321 -1.54 -15.19 -7.41
N GLN A 322 -0.84 -16.15 -8.03
CA GLN A 322 -0.13 -15.95 -9.30
C GLN A 322 -1.08 -15.47 -10.40
N GLU A 323 -2.24 -16.10 -10.55
CA GLU A 323 -3.26 -15.69 -11.52
C GLU A 323 -3.70 -14.23 -11.30
N GLN A 324 -3.96 -13.85 -10.06
CA GLN A 324 -4.38 -12.47 -9.72
C GLN A 324 -3.31 -11.45 -10.11
N VAL A 325 -2.04 -11.70 -9.75
CA VAL A 325 -0.93 -10.80 -10.04
C VAL A 325 -0.67 -10.71 -11.55
N LEU A 326 -0.66 -11.85 -12.25
CA LEU A 326 -0.42 -11.92 -13.69
C LEU A 326 -1.55 -11.29 -14.50
N SER A 327 -2.80 -11.45 -14.07
CA SER A 327 -3.95 -10.76 -14.67
C SER A 327 -3.89 -9.25 -14.44
N LEU A 328 -3.49 -8.82 -13.25
CA LEU A 328 -3.27 -7.41 -12.93
C LEU A 328 -2.16 -6.83 -13.82
N TRP A 329 -1.02 -7.50 -13.91
CA TRP A 329 0.08 -7.12 -14.79
C TRP A 329 -0.39 -6.95 -16.22
N LEU A 330 -1.04 -7.96 -16.80
CA LEU A 330 -1.48 -7.94 -18.20
C LEU A 330 -2.41 -6.74 -18.47
N ARG A 331 -3.34 -6.45 -17.54
CA ARG A 331 -4.23 -5.30 -17.64
C ARG A 331 -3.48 -3.97 -17.64
N HIS A 332 -2.49 -3.80 -16.77
CA HIS A 332 -1.76 -2.52 -16.66
C HIS A 332 -0.69 -2.37 -17.74
N PHE A 333 -0.05 -3.47 -18.14
CA PHE A 333 0.93 -3.55 -19.23
C PHE A 333 0.29 -3.15 -20.57
N THR A 334 -0.86 -3.74 -20.91
CA THR A 334 -1.57 -3.44 -22.17
C THR A 334 -2.21 -2.06 -22.22
N TYR A 335 -2.48 -1.44 -21.07
CA TYR A 335 -3.07 -0.10 -21.01
C TYR A 335 -2.07 1.01 -21.35
N CYS A 336 -0.76 0.79 -21.18
CA CYS A 336 0.26 1.80 -21.35
C CYS A 336 1.00 1.60 -22.68
N PRO A 337 0.62 2.28 -23.78
CA PRO A 337 1.26 2.08 -25.09
C PRO A 337 2.70 2.62 -25.16
N SER A 338 3.16 3.34 -24.15
CA SER A 338 4.48 3.98 -24.10
C SER A 338 5.49 3.25 -23.22
N SER A 339 5.10 2.15 -22.56
CA SER A 339 5.97 1.37 -21.68
C SER A 339 5.82 -0.12 -21.92
N ASP A 340 6.90 -0.76 -22.35
CA ASP A 340 7.01 -2.22 -22.48
C ASP A 340 7.61 -2.86 -21.21
N TRP A 341 7.53 -2.17 -20.06
CA TRP A 341 8.15 -2.58 -18.80
C TRP A 341 7.16 -2.54 -17.64
N PRO A 342 7.21 -3.50 -16.68
CA PRO A 342 8.05 -4.71 -16.66
C PRO A 342 7.52 -5.82 -17.57
N ASN A 343 8.41 -6.55 -18.22
CA ASN A 343 8.06 -7.68 -19.07
C ASN A 343 8.02 -8.99 -18.27
N LEU A 344 6.81 -9.41 -17.86
CA LEU A 344 6.57 -10.66 -17.13
C LEU A 344 6.00 -11.78 -18.00
N HIS A 345 6.22 -11.69 -19.32
CA HIS A 345 5.70 -12.68 -20.28
C HIS A 345 6.17 -14.10 -19.97
N ALA A 346 7.41 -14.28 -19.53
CA ALA A 346 7.94 -15.60 -19.20
C ALA A 346 7.20 -16.21 -17.99
N SER A 347 7.01 -15.46 -16.90
CA SER A 347 6.18 -15.90 -15.77
C SER A 347 4.75 -16.23 -16.19
N TYR A 348 4.13 -15.39 -17.03
CA TYR A 348 2.77 -15.65 -17.54
C TYR A 348 2.70 -16.97 -18.31
N ALA A 349 3.64 -17.22 -19.22
CA ALA A 349 3.70 -18.46 -20.00
C ALA A 349 3.96 -19.71 -19.13
N ARG A 350 4.81 -19.59 -18.10
CA ARG A 350 5.06 -20.66 -17.12
C ARG A 350 3.77 -20.99 -16.36
N TRP A 351 3.08 -19.98 -15.83
CA TRP A 351 1.80 -20.14 -15.15
C TRP A 351 0.76 -20.80 -16.06
N CYS A 352 0.52 -20.29 -17.28
CA CYS A 352 -0.42 -20.92 -18.21
C CYS A 352 -0.11 -22.40 -18.49
N THR A 353 1.18 -22.74 -18.62
CA THR A 353 1.62 -24.12 -18.82
C THR A 353 1.32 -24.99 -17.59
N ALA A 354 1.55 -24.46 -16.39
CA ALA A 354 1.24 -25.13 -15.13
C ALA A 354 -0.27 -25.33 -14.95
N SER A 355 -1.08 -24.28 -15.13
CA SER A 355 -2.54 -24.34 -15.04
C SER A 355 -3.14 -25.33 -16.05
N ARG A 356 -2.64 -25.35 -17.29
CA ARG A 356 -3.07 -26.33 -18.30
C ARG A 356 -2.77 -27.77 -17.86
N LYS A 357 -1.62 -28.03 -17.26
CA LYS A 357 -1.29 -29.37 -16.75
C LYS A 357 -2.22 -29.78 -15.61
N LEU A 358 -2.58 -28.87 -14.71
CA LEU A 358 -3.52 -29.15 -13.62
C LEU A 358 -4.91 -29.52 -14.14
N LEU A 359 -5.40 -28.80 -15.16
CA LEU A 359 -6.68 -29.11 -15.80
C LEU A 359 -6.71 -30.49 -16.48
N LEU A 360 -5.58 -30.96 -17.01
CA LEU A 360 -5.48 -32.27 -17.65
C LEU A 360 -5.36 -33.43 -16.65
N LEU A 361 -5.10 -33.14 -15.37
CA LEU A 361 -4.99 -34.11 -14.28
C LEU A 361 -6.29 -34.23 -13.47
N GLN A 362 -7.27 -33.35 -13.72
CA GLN A 362 -8.65 -33.42 -13.25
C GLN A 362 -9.49 -34.22 -14.24
#